data_AF-A0A5Y4YND9-F1
#
_entry.id   AF-A0A5Y4YND9-F1
#
_cell.length_a   1.000
_cell.length_b   1.000
_cell.length_c   1.000
_cell.angle_alpha   90.00
_cell.angle_beta   90.00
_cell.angle_gamma   90.00
#
_symmetry.space_group_name_H-M   'P 1'
#
loop_
_entity.id
_entity.type
_entity.pdbx_description
1 polymer ?
#
loop_
_entity_poly.entity_id
_entity_poly.type
_entity_poly.pdbx_seq_one_letter_code
_entity_poly.pdbx_strand_id
1 'polypeptide(L)'
;IIQEEISKLKQDKQKLLTNIQDLNFTLSNKISSTQQQFHILSTITKEINLDKNKAIILNQIISWLNSNDLKITNLEFEQTKIILSFIDENHFKRALENLNSAFKILDKNEETFNIILEVIHE
;
A
#
# COMPACT_ATOMS: atom_id res chain seq x y z
N ILE A 1 13.96 38.51 34.33
CA ILE A 1 12.91 39.04 33.44
C ILE A 1 13.33 38.97 31.97
N ILE A 2 14.08 39.93 31.39
CA ILE A 2 14.39 39.94 29.94
C ILE A 2 15.13 38.68 29.44
N GLN A 3 16.13 38.19 30.17
CA GLN A 3 16.86 36.98 29.78
C GLN A 3 16.00 35.70 29.84
N GLU A 4 15.07 35.63 30.80
CA GLU A 4 14.13 34.51 30.93
C GLU A 4 13.11 34.53 29.79
N GLU A 5 12.61 35.72 29.41
CA GLU A 5 11.73 35.89 28.26
C GLU A 5 12.41 35.48 26.95
N ILE A 6 13.67 35.91 26.73
CA ILE A 6 14.46 35.48 25.57
C ILE A 6 14.66 33.96 25.56
N SER A 7 14.93 33.36 26.71
CA SER A 7 15.09 31.90 26.83
C SER A 7 13.80 31.17 26.46
N LYS A 8 12.66 31.64 26.97
CA LYS A 8 11.33 31.09 26.66
C LYS A 8 11.00 31.21 25.17
N LEU A 9 11.26 32.37 24.56
CA LEU A 9 11.07 32.56 23.12
C LEU A 9 11.93 31.61 22.28
N LYS A 10 13.16 31.31 22.70
CA LYS A 10 14.01 30.32 22.02
C LYS A 10 13.44 28.91 22.12
N GLN A 11 12.93 28.52 23.29
CA GLN A 11 12.28 27.22 23.49
C GLN A 11 11.00 27.10 22.64
N ASP A 12 10.15 28.12 22.66
CA ASP A 12 8.91 28.16 21.88
C ASP A 12 9.21 28.09 20.37
N LYS A 13 10.23 28.82 19.90
CA LYS A 13 10.71 28.73 18.52
C LYS A 13 11.15 27.31 18.16
N GLN A 14 11.93 26.65 19.03
CA GLN A 14 12.40 25.29 18.77
C GLN A 14 11.23 24.30 18.70
N LYS A 15 10.26 24.42 19.62
CA LYS A 15 9.05 23.60 19.63
C LYS A 15 8.22 23.79 18.36
N LEU A 16 8.06 25.04 17.91
CA LEU A 16 7.37 25.34 16.66
C LEU A 16 8.08 24.73 15.45
N LEU A 17 9.42 24.78 15.40
CA LEU A 17 10.20 24.17 14.33
C LEU A 17 10.01 22.65 14.28
N THR A 18 10.08 21.97 15.43
CA THR A 18 9.82 20.53 15.51
C THR A 18 8.40 20.19 15.06
N ASN A 19 7.39 20.93 15.53
CA ASN A 19 6.01 20.71 15.10
C ASN A 19 5.83 20.87 13.59
N ILE A 20 6.49 21.86 12.96
CA ILE A 20 6.44 22.06 11.50
C ILE A 20 7.08 20.88 10.77
N GLN A 21 8.20 20.35 11.28
CA GLN A 21 8.87 19.18 10.71
C GLN A 21 7.96 17.94 10.77
N ASP A 22 7.33 17.68 11.91
CA ASP A 22 6.42 16.55 12.10
C ASP A 22 5.17 16.66 11.20
N LEU A 23 4.62 17.87 11.06
CA LEU A 23 3.50 18.15 10.16
C LEU A 23 3.89 17.90 8.70
N ASN A 24 5.06 18.36 8.27
CA ASN A 24 5.56 18.15 6.91
C ASN A 24 5.79 16.67 6.62
N PHE A 25 6.35 15.92 7.58
CA PHE A 25 6.53 14.48 7.46
C PHE A 25 5.18 13.76 7.32
N THR A 26 4.21 14.10 8.19
CA THR A 26 2.85 13.55 8.15
C THR A 26 2.16 13.84 6.82
N LEU A 27 2.27 15.06 6.31
CA LEU A 27 1.70 15.48 5.03
C LEU A 27 2.33 14.70 3.87
N SER A 28 3.65 14.55 3.88
CA SER A 28 4.39 13.82 2.84
C SER A 28 3.97 12.35 2.78
N ASN A 29 3.82 11.70 3.93
CA ASN A 29 3.32 10.32 4.00
C ASN A 29 1.88 10.20 3.48
N LYS A 30 1.00 11.16 3.79
CA LYS A 30 -0.37 11.17 3.26
C LYS A 30 -0.42 11.36 1.74
N ILE A 31 0.43 12.24 1.19
CA ILE A 31 0.56 12.44 -0.26
C ILE A 31 1.00 11.14 -0.93
N SER A 32 2.05 10.50 -0.41
CA SER A 32 2.55 9.22 -0.94
C SER A 32 1.48 8.12 -0.92
N SER A 33 0.77 7.97 0.21
CA SER A 33 -0.33 6.99 0.31
C SER A 33 -1.46 7.28 -0.67
N THR A 34 -1.81 8.55 -0.88
CA THR A 34 -2.85 8.96 -1.84
C THR A 34 -2.42 8.64 -3.28
N GLN A 35 -1.15 8.86 -3.63
CA GLN A 35 -0.60 8.52 -4.95
C GLN A 35 -0.63 7.02 -5.20
N GLN A 36 -0.28 6.20 -4.20
CA GLN A 36 -0.37 4.74 -4.28
C GLN A 36 -1.81 4.28 -4.51
N GLN A 37 -2.78 4.83 -3.77
CA GLN A 37 -4.20 4.51 -3.95
C GLN A 37 -4.70 4.90 -5.35
N PHE A 38 -4.29 6.07 -5.84
CA PHE A 38 -4.63 6.51 -7.20
C PHE A 38 -4.04 5.57 -8.26
N HIS A 39 -2.80 5.12 -8.09
CA HIS A 39 -2.17 4.15 -8.98
C HIS A 39 -2.95 2.83 -9.03
N ILE A 40 -3.28 2.26 -7.87
CA ILE A 40 -4.07 1.01 -7.79
C ILE A 40 -5.42 1.17 -8.50
N LEU A 41 -6.15 2.27 -8.23
CA LEU A 41 -7.44 2.54 -8.88
C LEU A 41 -7.30 2.70 -10.40
N SER A 42 -6.23 3.34 -10.86
CA SER A 42 -5.93 3.48 -12.29
C SER A 42 -5.68 2.12 -12.94
N THR A 43 -4.91 1.23 -12.29
CA THR A 43 -4.68 -0.13 -12.78
C THR A 43 -5.98 -0.92 -12.86
N ILE A 44 -6.79 -0.91 -11.79
CA ILE A 44 -8.11 -1.59 -11.77
C ILE A 44 -8.98 -1.10 -12.92
N THR A 45 -9.10 0.22 -13.10
CA THR A 45 -9.93 0.82 -14.15
C THR A 45 -9.45 0.43 -15.54
N LYS A 46 -8.13 0.43 -15.77
CA LYS A 46 -7.54 0.03 -17.04
C LYS A 46 -7.84 -1.42 -17.37
N GLU A 47 -7.60 -2.33 -16.43
CA GLU A 47 -7.72 -3.77 -16.68
C GLU A 47 -9.19 -4.22 -16.83
N ILE A 48 -10.13 -3.63 -16.07
CA ILE A 48 -11.57 -3.89 -16.25
C ILE A 48 -12.05 -3.52 -17.67
N ASN A 49 -11.55 -2.43 -18.23
CA ASN A 49 -11.94 -1.95 -19.55
C ASN A 49 -11.33 -2.76 -20.70
N LEU A 50 -10.25 -3.51 -20.45
CA LEU A 50 -9.53 -4.26 -21.48
C LEU A 50 -10.03 -5.69 -21.65
N ASP A 51 -10.40 -6.38 -20.57
CA ASP A 51 -10.72 -7.82 -20.63
C ASP A 51 -11.70 -8.23 -19.52
N LYS A 52 -12.80 -8.89 -19.91
CA LYS A 52 -13.79 -9.44 -18.97
C LYS A 52 -13.18 -10.49 -18.04
N ASN A 53 -12.23 -11.28 -18.51
CA ASN A 53 -11.55 -12.28 -17.66
C ASN A 53 -10.71 -11.58 -16.59
N LYS A 54 -10.03 -10.50 -16.93
CA LYS A 54 -9.29 -9.69 -15.96
C LYS A 54 -10.20 -9.00 -14.94
N ALA A 55 -11.40 -8.59 -15.34
CA ALA A 55 -12.39 -8.07 -14.39
C ALA A 55 -12.82 -9.13 -13.36
N ILE A 56 -12.98 -10.39 -13.77
CA ILE A 56 -13.29 -11.51 -12.85
C ILE A 56 -12.12 -11.73 -11.87
N ILE A 57 -10.89 -11.79 -12.39
CA ILE A 57 -9.68 -11.97 -11.60
C ILE A 57 -9.52 -10.83 -10.58
N LEU A 58 -9.75 -9.59 -11.01
CA LEU A 58 -9.75 -8.42 -10.12
C LEU A 58 -10.78 -8.54 -9.00
N ASN A 59 -12.01 -8.95 -9.32
CA ASN A 59 -13.04 -9.16 -8.30
C ASN A 59 -12.61 -10.23 -7.28
N GLN A 60 -11.94 -11.30 -7.73
CA GLN A 60 -11.41 -12.33 -6.83
C GLN A 60 -10.28 -11.78 -5.94
N ILE A 61 -9.33 -11.01 -6.49
CA ILE A 61 -8.25 -10.37 -5.72
C ILE A 61 -8.84 -9.41 -4.68
N ILE A 62 -9.72 -8.51 -5.11
CA ILE A 62 -10.33 -7.50 -4.22
C ILE A 62 -11.14 -8.19 -3.11
N SER A 63 -11.93 -9.22 -3.45
CA SER A 63 -12.68 -10.00 -2.47
C SER A 63 -11.75 -10.69 -1.47
N TRP A 64 -10.66 -11.29 -1.94
CA TRP A 64 -9.66 -11.93 -1.09
C TRP A 64 -8.97 -10.94 -0.15
N LEU A 65 -8.52 -9.79 -0.67
CA LEU A 65 -7.89 -8.75 0.14
C LEU A 65 -8.83 -8.23 1.23
N ASN A 66 -10.09 -7.94 0.86
CA ASN A 66 -11.09 -7.42 1.78
C ASN A 66 -11.50 -8.44 2.84
N SER A 67 -11.68 -9.70 2.46
CA SER A 67 -12.09 -10.76 3.40
C SER A 67 -11.03 -11.03 4.48
N ASN A 68 -9.78 -10.68 4.19
CA ASN A 68 -8.64 -10.88 5.09
C ASN A 68 -8.10 -9.56 5.66
N ASP A 69 -8.77 -8.42 5.46
CA ASP A 69 -8.28 -7.09 5.86
C ASP A 69 -6.79 -6.87 5.49
N LEU A 70 -6.47 -7.18 4.23
CA LEU A 70 -5.13 -7.05 3.66
C LEU A 70 -4.98 -5.71 2.96
N LYS A 71 -3.86 -5.02 3.22
CA LYS A 71 -3.56 -3.71 2.64
C LYS A 71 -2.34 -3.81 1.73
N ILE A 72 -2.50 -3.24 0.55
CA ILE A 72 -1.50 -3.21 -0.50
C ILE A 72 -1.11 -1.76 -0.83
N THR A 73 0.13 -1.58 -1.25
CA THR A 73 0.67 -0.33 -1.79
C THR A 73 0.73 -0.37 -3.31
N ASN A 74 0.66 -1.56 -3.91
CA ASN A 74 0.70 -1.74 -5.36
C ASN A 74 -0.12 -2.94 -5.84
N LEU A 75 -0.68 -2.81 -7.05
CA LEU A 75 -1.33 -3.87 -7.82
C LEU A 75 -0.96 -3.67 -9.29
N GLU A 76 -0.30 -4.67 -9.86
CA GLU A 76 0.11 -4.67 -11.27
C GLU A 76 -0.30 -5.98 -11.96
N PHE A 77 -0.52 -5.87 -13.27
CA PHE A 77 -0.77 -7.01 -14.15
C PHE A 77 0.32 -7.09 -15.21
N GLU A 78 1.05 -8.20 -15.22
CA GLU A 78 2.02 -8.53 -16.26
C GLU A 78 1.59 -9.82 -16.95
N GLN A 79 1.00 -9.70 -18.14
CA GLN A 79 0.45 -10.83 -18.88
C GLN A 79 -0.62 -11.60 -18.06
N THR A 80 -0.30 -12.81 -17.59
CA THR A 80 -1.15 -13.64 -16.72
C THR A 80 -0.82 -13.48 -15.23
N LYS A 81 0.24 -12.73 -14.91
CA LYS A 81 0.74 -12.57 -13.54
C LYS A 81 0.13 -11.35 -12.89
N ILE A 82 -0.16 -11.49 -11.61
CA ILE A 82 -0.61 -10.43 -10.73
C ILE A 82 0.50 -10.16 -9.73
N ILE A 83 0.93 -8.92 -9.60
CA ILE A 83 1.96 -8.53 -8.63
C ILE A 83 1.29 -7.67 -7.56
N LEU A 84 1.46 -8.08 -6.31
CA LEU A 84 0.95 -7.36 -5.14
C LEU A 84 2.11 -6.97 -4.23
N SER A 85 2.14 -5.69 -3.85
CA SER A 85 3.04 -5.18 -2.81
C SER A 85 2.24 -4.85 -1.56
N PHE A 86 2.64 -5.37 -0.41
CA PHE A 86 1.94 -5.17 0.86
C PHE A 86 2.51 -3.98 1.63
N ILE A 87 1.67 -3.36 2.47
CA ILE A 87 2.08 -2.18 3.24
C ILE A 87 3.14 -2.46 4.31
N ASP A 88 3.15 -3.69 4.84
CA ASP A 88 4.10 -4.16 5.84
C ASP A 88 4.21 -5.70 5.85
N GLU A 89 5.15 -6.19 6.66
CA GLU A 89 5.42 -7.61 6.87
C GLU A 89 4.21 -8.39 7.41
N ASN A 90 3.39 -7.76 8.26
CA ASN A 90 2.24 -8.43 8.87
C ASN A 90 1.16 -8.72 7.82
N HIS A 91 0.84 -7.75 6.96
CA HIS A 91 -0.08 -7.96 5.85
C HIS A 91 0.47 -8.98 4.84
N PHE A 92 1.77 -8.95 4.56
CA PHE A 92 2.42 -9.95 3.69
C PHE A 92 2.32 -11.37 4.25
N LYS A 93 2.68 -11.58 5.53
CA LYS A 93 2.59 -12.91 6.17
C LYS A 93 1.16 -13.44 6.20
N ARG A 94 0.19 -12.59 6.58
CA ARG A 94 -1.23 -12.95 6.58
C ARG A 94 -1.73 -13.31 5.18
N ALA A 95 -1.24 -12.65 4.14
CA ALA A 95 -1.56 -12.98 2.75
C ALA A 95 -1.03 -14.36 2.35
N LEU A 96 0.19 -14.73 2.78
CA LEU A 96 0.74 -16.06 2.55
C LEU A 96 -0.05 -17.15 3.29
N GLU A 97 -0.47 -16.88 4.53
CA GLU A 97 -1.24 -17.82 5.35
C GLU A 97 -2.67 -18.03 4.84
N ASN A 98 -3.29 -17.01 4.28
CA ASN A 98 -4.70 -17.00 3.87
C ASN A 98 -4.85 -16.91 2.35
N LEU A 99 -3.93 -17.48 1.57
CA LEU A 99 -3.97 -17.43 0.11
C LEU A 99 -5.30 -18.00 -0.42
N ASN A 100 -5.98 -17.24 -1.29
CA ASN A 100 -7.19 -17.70 -1.94
C ASN A 100 -6.88 -18.88 -2.89
N SER A 101 -7.71 -19.92 -2.85
CA SER A 101 -7.55 -21.12 -3.68
C SER A 101 -7.63 -20.86 -5.19
N ALA A 102 -8.15 -19.71 -5.62
CA ALA A 102 -8.14 -19.28 -7.01
C ALA A 102 -6.74 -18.87 -7.51
N PHE A 103 -5.77 -18.69 -6.61
CA PHE A 103 -4.42 -18.23 -6.96
C PHE A 103 -3.35 -19.21 -6.52
N LYS A 104 -2.28 -19.25 -7.32
CA LYS A 104 -1.01 -19.89 -6.99
C LYS A 104 0.05 -18.81 -6.82
N ILE A 105 0.86 -18.92 -5.77
CA ILE A 105 2.07 -18.11 -5.63
C ILE A 105 3.12 -18.64 -6.61
N LEU A 106 3.56 -17.78 -7.53
CA LEU A 106 4.69 -18.04 -8.42
C LEU A 106 6.01 -17.67 -7.76
N ASP A 107 6.03 -16.53 -7.07
CA ASP A 107 7.21 -16.02 -6.39
C ASP A 107 6.82 -15.10 -5.23
N LYS A 108 7.73 -14.91 -4.28
CA LYS A 108 7.58 -13.97 -3.17
C LYS A 108 8.92 -13.33 -2.80
N ASN A 109 8.88 -12.07 -2.40
CA ASN A 109 10.04 -11.36 -1.91
C ASN A 109 9.74 -10.77 -0.53
N GLU A 110 10.42 -11.28 0.50
CA GLU A 110 10.18 -10.90 1.90
C GLU A 110 10.80 -9.54 2.26
N GLU A 111 11.84 -9.10 1.55
CA GLU A 111 12.46 -7.78 1.77
C GLU A 111 11.58 -6.63 1.29
N THR A 112 10.82 -6.87 0.22
CA THR A 112 9.93 -5.89 -0.42
C THR A 112 8.45 -6.15 -0.15
N PHE A 113 8.14 -7.20 0.62
CA PHE A 113 6.78 -7.62 0.93
C PHE A 113 5.92 -7.82 -0.33
N ASN A 114 6.48 -8.50 -1.35
CA ASN A 114 5.84 -8.70 -2.65
C ASN A 114 5.42 -10.15 -2.85
N ILE A 115 4.26 -10.36 -3.47
CA ILE A 115 3.79 -11.67 -3.95
C ILE A 115 3.47 -11.58 -5.44
N ILE A 116 3.98 -12.52 -6.22
CA ILE A 116 3.59 -12.74 -7.61
C ILE A 116 2.64 -13.93 -7.66
N LEU A 117 1.44 -13.69 -8.16
CA LEU A 117 0.36 -14.65 -8.26
C LEU A 117 0.04 -14.98 -9.72
N GLU A 118 -0.46 -16.19 -9.93
CA GLU A 118 -1.12 -16.61 -11.17
C GLU A 118 -2.46 -17.26 -10.82
N VAL A 119 -3.43 -17.10 -11.72
CA VAL A 119 -4.76 -17.70 -11.56
C VAL A 119 -4.67 -19.18 -11.86
N ILE A 120 -5.20 -20.01 -10.96
CA ILE A 120 -5.37 -21.44 -11.21
C ILE A 120 -6.60 -21.56 -12.10
N HIS A 121 -6.40 -21.80 -13.40
CA HIS A 121 -7.50 -22.08 -14.32
C HIS A 121 -8.20 -23.38 -13.92
N GLU A 122 -9.53 -23.35 -13.80
CA GLU A 122 -10.38 -24.55 -13.94
C GLU A 122 -10.62 -24.84 -15.42
#